data_AF-A0A4U9VCG8-F1
#
_entry.id   AF-A0A4U9VCG8-F1
#
_cell.length_a   1.000
_cell.length_b   1.000
_cell.length_c   1.000
_cell.angle_alpha   90.00
_cell.angle_beta   90.00
_cell.angle_gamma   90.00
#
_symmetry.space_group_name_H-M   'P 1'
#
loop_
_entity.id
_entity.type
_entity.pdbx_description
1 polymer ?
#
loop_
_entity_poly.entity_id
_entity_poly.type
_entity_poly.pdbx_seq_one_letter_code
_entity_poly.pdbx_strand_id
1 'polypeptide(L)'
;MELYPDNNFEVIRLEMGVTNREFAALLGVREQVYSRIKKGEYPIGLTMKTRIQTAFPQIRYEWLVYGKGERKEVGSFVQPSTVNHVNFGNGRSIGYFSDDIKFIDENKNNIFYEVSPGRYLMQTKLVTEKAKAGYLSGFSDAEYMDDLPAHFITVNEFHKGVYRSFEVSGESMTDGTDASVLDGDIVTGRLIKRELWQSKFHTHKYRYWVIVHKYEGVIIKEIANHDVAGGILTLRSLNTDKIKYPDFEVSLDDVDQIFNVVDISRSL
;
A
#
# COMPACT_ATOMS: atom_id res chain seq x y z
N MET A 1 -11.22 1.74 -15.61
CA MET A 1 -12.30 1.22 -14.73
C MET A 1 -13.33 0.56 -15.64
N GLU A 2 -13.57 -0.73 -15.47
CA GLU A 2 -14.53 -1.46 -16.32
C GLU A 2 -15.95 -1.16 -15.83
N LEU A 3 -16.78 -0.53 -16.66
CA LEU A 3 -18.17 -0.17 -16.33
C LEU A 3 -19.10 -1.32 -16.71
N TYR A 4 -20.18 -1.52 -15.95
CA TYR A 4 -21.15 -2.59 -16.16
C TYR A 4 -22.60 -2.10 -15.89
N PRO A 5 -23.10 -1.12 -16.68
CA PRO A 5 -24.41 -0.51 -16.46
C PRO A 5 -25.57 -1.50 -16.68
N ASP A 6 -25.39 -2.51 -17.53
CA ASP A 6 -26.43 -3.48 -17.93
C ASP A 6 -26.48 -4.73 -17.02
N ASN A 7 -26.20 -4.57 -15.73
CA ASN A 7 -26.17 -5.68 -14.78
C ASN A 7 -27.57 -6.17 -14.38
N ASN A 8 -27.64 -7.43 -13.94
CA ASN A 8 -28.89 -8.10 -13.56
C ASN A 8 -29.08 -8.23 -12.04
N PHE A 9 -28.35 -7.46 -11.22
CA PHE A 9 -28.47 -7.54 -9.76
C PHE A 9 -29.88 -7.21 -9.26
N GLU A 10 -30.56 -6.24 -9.88
CA GLU A 10 -31.92 -5.87 -9.49
C GLU A 10 -32.95 -6.96 -9.86
N VAL A 11 -32.71 -7.70 -10.95
CA VAL A 11 -33.54 -8.84 -11.37
C VAL A 11 -33.52 -9.93 -10.30
N ILE A 12 -32.32 -10.36 -9.88
CA ILE A 12 -32.18 -11.40 -8.84
C ILE A 12 -32.73 -10.91 -7.50
N ARG A 13 -32.49 -9.65 -7.14
CA ARG A 13 -33.02 -9.09 -5.89
C ARG A 13 -34.56 -9.15 -5.84
N LEU A 14 -35.23 -8.74 -6.91
CA LEU A 14 -36.69 -8.72 -7.00
C LEU A 14 -37.27 -10.13 -6.98
N GLU A 15 -36.66 -11.08 -7.69
CA GLU A 15 -37.09 -12.48 -7.70
C GLU A 15 -36.96 -13.15 -6.33
N MET A 16 -35.92 -12.80 -5.57
CA MET A 16 -35.74 -13.28 -4.20
C MET A 16 -36.70 -12.61 -3.20
N GLY A 17 -37.39 -11.53 -3.60
CA GLY A 17 -38.32 -10.80 -2.74
C GLY A 17 -37.64 -10.08 -1.56
N VAL A 18 -36.34 -9.75 -1.67
CA VAL A 18 -35.55 -9.16 -0.58
C VAL A 18 -35.30 -7.66 -0.76
N THR A 19 -35.10 -6.96 0.34
CA THR A 19 -34.71 -5.53 0.34
C THR A 19 -33.28 -5.32 -0.15
N ASN A 20 -32.91 -4.08 -0.51
CA ASN A 20 -31.53 -3.74 -0.88
C ASN A 20 -30.53 -4.05 0.23
N ARG A 21 -30.92 -3.83 1.50
CA ARG A 21 -30.09 -4.12 2.67
C ARG A 21 -29.81 -5.61 2.83
N GLU A 22 -30.83 -6.44 2.69
CA GLU A 22 -30.72 -7.90 2.78
C GLU A 22 -29.90 -8.46 1.62
N PHE A 23 -30.11 -7.95 0.40
CA PHE A 23 -29.32 -8.33 -0.76
C PHE A 23 -27.84 -7.93 -0.61
N ALA A 24 -27.55 -6.74 -0.08
CA ALA A 24 -26.19 -6.31 0.22
C ALA A 24 -25.52 -7.23 1.25
N ALA A 25 -26.26 -7.70 2.25
CA ALA A 25 -25.77 -8.64 3.26
C ALA A 25 -25.38 -10.00 2.66
N LEU A 26 -26.13 -10.51 1.68
CA LEU A 26 -25.77 -11.74 0.94
C LEU A 26 -24.42 -11.61 0.21
N LEU A 27 -24.13 -10.41 -0.30
CA LEU A 27 -22.84 -10.07 -0.93
C LEU A 27 -21.77 -9.64 0.09
N GLY A 28 -22.05 -9.70 1.38
CA GLY A 28 -21.12 -9.31 2.46
C GLY A 28 -20.72 -7.82 2.42
N VAL A 29 -21.56 -6.95 1.86
CA VAL A 29 -21.29 -5.50 1.74
C VAL A 29 -22.36 -4.65 2.39
N ARG A 30 -22.01 -3.39 2.64
CA ARG A 30 -22.97 -2.38 3.14
C ARG A 30 -23.95 -1.99 2.03
N GLU A 31 -25.17 -1.63 2.41
CA GLU A 31 -26.23 -1.22 1.48
C GLU A 31 -25.80 -0.07 0.54
N GLN A 32 -25.05 0.91 1.05
CA GLN A 32 -24.50 2.01 0.26
C GLN A 32 -23.55 1.53 -0.84
N VAL A 33 -22.77 0.48 -0.58
CA VAL A 33 -21.87 -0.13 -1.56
C VAL A 33 -22.68 -0.87 -2.62
N TYR A 34 -23.67 -1.65 -2.20
CA TYR A 34 -24.58 -2.32 -3.13
C TYR A 34 -25.34 -1.33 -4.04
N SER A 35 -25.77 -0.18 -3.52
CA SER A 35 -26.42 0.86 -4.31
C SER A 35 -25.53 1.37 -5.45
N ARG A 36 -24.22 1.51 -5.21
CA ARG A 36 -23.24 1.86 -6.25
C ARG A 36 -22.93 0.70 -7.18
N ILE A 37 -22.90 -0.53 -6.67
CA ILE A 37 -22.72 -1.74 -7.48
C ILE A 37 -23.86 -1.87 -8.48
N LYS A 38 -25.10 -1.70 -8.03
CA LYS A 38 -26.31 -1.75 -8.87
C LYS A 38 -26.26 -0.75 -10.01
N LYS A 39 -25.69 0.43 -9.80
CA LYS A 39 -25.53 1.48 -10.82
C LYS A 39 -24.34 1.26 -11.76
N GLY A 40 -23.51 0.24 -11.55
CA GLY A 40 -22.27 0.04 -12.31
C GLY A 40 -21.15 1.02 -11.95
N GLU A 41 -21.30 1.77 -10.85
CA GLU A 41 -20.40 2.86 -10.41
C GLU A 41 -19.35 2.38 -9.37
N TYR A 42 -19.30 1.07 -9.12
CA TYR A 42 -18.41 0.45 -8.14
C TYR A 42 -17.57 -0.64 -8.81
N PRO A 43 -16.24 -0.61 -8.77
CA PRO A 43 -15.46 -1.65 -9.43
C PRO A 43 -15.72 -3.03 -8.79
N ILE A 44 -16.11 -4.02 -9.60
CA ILE A 44 -16.24 -5.41 -9.16
C ILE A 44 -14.88 -6.09 -9.31
N GLY A 45 -14.12 -6.08 -8.22
CA GLY A 45 -12.88 -6.84 -8.09
C GLY A 45 -13.12 -8.32 -7.81
N LEU A 46 -12.04 -9.12 -7.78
CA LEU A 46 -12.13 -10.58 -7.63
C LEU A 46 -12.82 -11.01 -6.32
N THR A 47 -12.61 -10.31 -5.20
CA THR A 47 -13.33 -10.58 -3.94
C THR A 47 -14.84 -10.44 -4.10
N MET A 48 -15.29 -9.40 -4.80
CA MET A 48 -16.71 -9.23 -5.08
C MET A 48 -17.21 -10.29 -6.04
N LYS A 49 -16.43 -10.64 -7.08
CA LYS A 49 -16.71 -11.76 -7.98
C LYS A 49 -16.88 -13.08 -7.22
N THR A 50 -15.96 -13.42 -6.32
CA THR A 50 -16.07 -14.62 -5.48
C THR A 50 -17.30 -14.58 -4.59
N ARG A 51 -17.62 -13.44 -3.96
CA ARG A 51 -18.84 -13.33 -3.15
C ARG A 51 -20.11 -13.47 -3.98
N ILE A 52 -20.13 -12.91 -5.19
CA ILE A 52 -21.24 -13.07 -6.14
C ILE A 52 -21.38 -14.54 -6.54
N GLN A 53 -20.29 -15.20 -6.92
CA GLN A 53 -20.30 -16.61 -7.32
C GLN A 53 -20.65 -17.53 -6.16
N THR A 54 -20.23 -17.22 -4.93
CA THR A 54 -20.60 -17.98 -3.73
C THR A 54 -22.05 -17.74 -3.31
N ALA A 55 -22.56 -16.51 -3.42
CA ALA A 55 -23.95 -16.19 -3.11
C ALA A 55 -24.90 -16.75 -4.18
N PHE A 56 -24.45 -16.83 -5.43
CA PHE A 56 -25.24 -17.26 -6.58
C PHE A 56 -24.52 -18.32 -7.43
N PRO A 57 -24.21 -19.50 -6.87
CA PRO A 57 -23.39 -20.52 -7.55
C PRO A 57 -24.07 -21.12 -8.79
N GLN A 58 -25.38 -20.96 -8.91
CA GLN A 58 -26.18 -21.46 -10.04
C GLN A 58 -26.34 -20.41 -11.16
N ILE A 59 -25.85 -19.19 -10.94
CA ILE A 59 -26.02 -18.05 -11.84
C ILE A 59 -24.68 -17.71 -12.47
N ARG A 60 -24.67 -17.63 -13.80
CA ARG A 60 -23.45 -17.29 -14.53
C ARG A 60 -23.01 -15.86 -14.25
N TYR A 61 -21.75 -15.69 -13.87
CA TYR A 61 -21.18 -14.40 -13.48
C TYR A 61 -21.33 -13.34 -14.59
N GLU A 62 -21.05 -13.70 -15.84
CA GLU A 62 -21.09 -12.80 -16.99
C GLU A 62 -22.50 -12.29 -17.28
N TRP A 63 -23.51 -13.12 -17.01
CA TRP A 63 -24.91 -12.72 -17.14
C TRP A 63 -25.32 -11.79 -15.99
N LEU A 64 -24.90 -12.10 -14.76
CA LEU A 64 -25.27 -11.31 -13.60
C LEU A 64 -24.62 -9.92 -13.60
N VAL A 65 -23.33 -9.84 -13.93
CA VAL A 65 -22.56 -8.60 -13.86
C VAL A 65 -22.65 -7.78 -15.14
N TYR A 66 -22.59 -8.41 -16.32
CA TYR A 66 -22.50 -7.67 -17.59
C TYR A 66 -23.75 -7.82 -18.47
N GLY A 67 -24.79 -8.54 -18.01
CA GLY A 67 -25.99 -8.77 -18.80
C GLY A 67 -25.78 -9.69 -20.01
N LYS A 68 -24.63 -10.38 -20.10
CA LYS A 68 -24.22 -11.10 -21.32
C LYS A 68 -24.52 -12.59 -21.26
N GLY A 69 -25.23 -13.06 -22.29
CA GLY A 69 -25.53 -14.45 -22.64
C GLY A 69 -26.52 -15.15 -21.69
N GLU A 70 -26.34 -16.45 -21.41
CA GLU A 70 -27.33 -17.26 -20.68
C GLU A 70 -27.18 -17.19 -19.17
N ARG A 71 -28.31 -17.31 -18.46
CA ARG A 71 -28.40 -17.12 -17.00
C ARG A 71 -27.78 -18.25 -16.17
N LYS A 72 -27.83 -19.50 -16.65
CA LYS A 72 -27.41 -20.69 -15.89
C LYS A 72 -26.04 -21.17 -16.37
N GLU A 73 -25.26 -21.74 -15.47
CA GLU A 73 -24.11 -22.58 -15.84
C GLU A 73 -24.60 -23.94 -16.34
N VAL A 74 -24.19 -24.33 -17.55
CA VAL A 74 -24.40 -25.69 -18.07
C VAL A 74 -23.16 -26.51 -17.74
N GLY A 75 -23.22 -27.19 -16.59
CA GLY A 75 -22.39 -28.31 -16.11
C GLY A 75 -20.92 -28.45 -16.53
N SER A 76 -20.00 -28.26 -15.56
CA SER A 76 -19.04 -29.28 -15.08
C SER A 76 -18.16 -28.66 -13.99
N PHE A 77 -18.18 -29.23 -12.78
CA PHE A 77 -17.34 -28.81 -11.65
C PHE A 77 -15.86 -29.01 -11.97
N VAL A 78 -15.07 -27.93 -11.98
CA VAL A 78 -13.60 -27.98 -11.94
C VAL A 78 -13.17 -27.84 -10.47
N GLN A 79 -12.47 -28.85 -9.95
CA GLN A 79 -11.88 -28.81 -8.61
C GLN A 79 -10.81 -27.71 -8.51
N PRO A 80 -10.61 -27.09 -7.33
CA PRO A 80 -9.56 -26.09 -7.15
C PRO A 80 -8.19 -26.78 -7.23
N SER A 81 -7.39 -26.42 -8.23
CA SER A 81 -6.03 -26.92 -8.40
C SER A 81 -5.04 -26.20 -7.47
N THR A 82 -4.37 -27.03 -6.65
CA THR A 82 -3.03 -26.91 -6.05
C THR A 82 -2.65 -25.60 -5.35
N VAL A 83 -2.68 -25.63 -4.02
CA VAL A 83 -2.06 -24.66 -3.10
C VAL A 83 -0.53 -24.81 -3.17
N ASN A 84 0.18 -23.75 -3.57
CA ASN A 84 1.65 -23.70 -3.49
C ASN A 84 2.10 -22.96 -2.23
N HIS A 85 3.07 -23.53 -1.52
CA HIS A 85 3.80 -22.86 -0.43
C HIS A 85 4.84 -21.91 -1.01
N VAL A 86 4.82 -20.64 -0.60
CA VAL A 86 5.87 -19.67 -0.92
C VAL A 86 6.81 -19.57 0.27
N ASN A 87 8.06 -20.01 0.10
CA ASN A 87 9.12 -19.84 1.09
C ASN A 87 9.71 -18.44 0.97
N PHE A 88 9.59 -17.64 2.04
CA PHE A 88 10.31 -16.37 2.20
C PHE A 88 11.40 -16.55 3.26
N GLY A 89 12.57 -15.98 3.01
CA GLY A 89 13.78 -16.13 3.83
C GLY A 89 13.57 -15.86 5.33
N ASN A 90 14.36 -16.59 6.12
CA ASN A 90 14.48 -16.64 7.58
C ASN A 90 13.52 -15.76 8.40
N GLY A 91 12.33 -16.32 8.70
CA GLY A 91 11.71 -16.13 10.02
C GLY A 91 10.34 -15.46 10.07
N ARG A 92 9.30 -16.16 9.61
CA ARG A 92 7.93 -16.31 10.16
C ARG A 92 6.93 -16.49 9.00
N SER A 93 6.38 -17.70 8.87
CA SER A 93 5.31 -18.00 7.92
C SER A 93 4.02 -17.31 8.36
N ILE A 94 3.61 -16.25 7.67
CA ILE A 94 2.30 -15.62 7.87
C ILE A 94 1.39 -16.06 6.72
N GLY A 95 0.63 -17.13 6.95
CA GLY A 95 -0.63 -17.43 6.25
C GLY A 95 -0.55 -17.80 4.76
N TYR A 96 -1.57 -18.51 4.30
CA TYR A 96 -1.75 -18.92 2.91
C TYR A 96 -2.15 -17.71 2.06
N PHE A 97 -1.24 -17.18 1.24
CA PHE A 97 -1.59 -16.21 0.21
C PHE A 97 -2.09 -16.99 -1.02
N SER A 98 -3.36 -16.84 -1.39
CA SER A 98 -3.76 -17.22 -2.75
C SER A 98 -3.09 -16.23 -3.71
N ASP A 99 -2.37 -16.72 -4.72
CA ASP A 99 -1.73 -15.91 -5.77
C ASP A 99 -2.71 -15.01 -6.56
N ASP A 100 -4.01 -15.15 -6.31
CA ASP A 100 -5.09 -14.74 -7.20
C ASP A 100 -5.55 -13.28 -7.03
N ILE A 101 -5.26 -12.57 -5.92
CA ILE A 101 -5.73 -11.18 -5.74
C ILE A 101 -4.58 -10.20 -5.50
N LYS A 102 -3.89 -9.87 -6.60
CA LYS A 102 -2.89 -8.79 -6.68
C LYS A 102 -3.59 -7.55 -7.23
N PHE A 103 -3.82 -6.53 -6.40
CA PHE A 103 -4.13 -5.20 -6.93
C PHE A 103 -2.83 -4.47 -7.17
N ILE A 104 -2.60 -4.08 -8.42
CA ILE A 104 -1.44 -3.29 -8.81
C ILE A 104 -1.97 -1.90 -9.14
N ASP A 105 -1.40 -0.86 -8.55
CA ASP A 105 -1.81 0.51 -8.90
C ASP A 105 -1.50 0.81 -10.38
N GLU A 106 -2.16 1.82 -10.96
CA GLU A 106 -2.02 2.16 -12.39
C GLU A 106 -0.57 2.42 -12.83
N ASN A 107 0.30 2.76 -11.87
CA ASN A 107 1.71 3.06 -12.09
C ASN A 107 2.64 1.88 -11.72
N LYS A 108 2.08 0.72 -11.36
CA LYS A 108 2.78 -0.49 -10.89
C LYS A 108 3.72 -0.30 -9.71
N ASN A 109 3.52 0.73 -8.89
CA ASN A 109 4.40 1.06 -7.77
C ASN A 109 4.08 0.30 -6.50
N ASN A 110 2.82 -0.10 -6.32
CA ASN A 110 2.35 -0.76 -5.11
C ASN A 110 1.53 -2.00 -5.46
N ILE A 111 1.79 -3.09 -4.75
CA ILE A 111 1.03 -4.33 -4.85
C ILE A 111 0.26 -4.51 -3.55
N PHE A 112 -1.04 -4.76 -3.64
CA PHE A 112 -1.88 -4.99 -2.47
C PHE A 112 -2.46 -6.40 -2.50
N TYR A 113 -2.43 -7.03 -1.33
CA TYR A 113 -3.00 -8.34 -1.05
C TYR A 113 -4.12 -8.17 -0.03
N GLU A 114 -5.36 -8.49 -0.37
CA GLU A 114 -6.46 -8.45 0.60
C GLU A 114 -6.31 -9.59 1.60
N VAL A 115 -6.22 -9.27 2.89
CA VAL A 115 -6.14 -10.28 3.97
C VAL A 115 -7.49 -10.52 4.64
N SER A 116 -8.32 -9.48 4.71
CA SER A 116 -9.71 -9.56 5.15
C SER A 116 -10.49 -8.38 4.59
N PRO A 117 -11.84 -8.38 4.62
CA PRO A 117 -12.64 -7.33 4.04
C PRO A 117 -12.23 -5.92 4.51
N GLY A 118 -11.70 -5.11 3.59
CA GLY A 118 -11.24 -3.75 3.88
C GLY A 118 -9.90 -3.67 4.61
N ARG A 119 -9.13 -4.76 4.66
CA ARG A 119 -7.78 -4.81 5.21
C ARG A 119 -6.85 -5.47 4.20
N TYR A 120 -5.77 -4.77 3.87
CA TYR A 120 -4.83 -5.16 2.83
C TYR A 120 -3.41 -5.15 3.38
N LEU A 121 -2.57 -6.04 2.88
CA LEU A 121 -1.12 -5.89 2.96
C LEU A 121 -0.66 -5.14 1.71
N MET A 122 -0.05 -3.99 1.89
CA MET A 122 0.63 -3.26 0.82
C MET A 122 2.10 -3.68 0.83
N GLN A 123 2.56 -4.18 -0.30
CA GLN A 123 3.95 -4.49 -0.56
C GLN A 123 4.68 -3.23 -1.04
N THR A 124 5.83 -2.97 -0.43
CA THR A 124 6.77 -1.91 -0.79
C THR A 124 8.15 -2.50 -1.03
N LYS A 125 8.97 -1.83 -1.84
CA LYS A 125 10.39 -2.20 -1.98
C LYS A 125 11.18 -1.72 -0.75
N LEU A 126 12.00 -2.58 -0.18
CA LEU A 126 12.82 -2.32 1.00
C LEU A 126 14.25 -2.00 0.59
N VAL A 127 14.72 -0.82 0.95
CA VAL A 127 16.13 -0.43 0.88
C VAL A 127 16.79 -0.81 2.20
N THR A 128 17.47 -1.95 2.20
CA THR A 128 18.28 -2.40 3.34
C THR A 128 19.55 -1.56 3.47
N GLU A 129 20.22 -1.63 4.62
CA GLU A 129 21.49 -0.93 4.83
C GLU A 129 22.52 -1.27 3.75
N LYS A 130 22.63 -2.56 3.40
CA LYS A 130 23.54 -3.05 2.34
C LYS A 130 23.17 -2.55 0.95
N ALA A 131 21.88 -2.27 0.72
CA ALA A 131 21.38 -1.77 -0.56
C ALA A 131 21.45 -0.24 -0.70
N LYS A 132 21.79 0.51 0.36
CA LYS A 132 21.83 2.00 0.32
C LYS A 132 22.79 2.54 -0.74
N ALA A 133 23.98 1.97 -0.87
CA ALA A 133 24.97 2.43 -1.84
C ALA A 133 24.48 2.25 -3.30
N GLY A 134 23.92 1.08 -3.62
CA GLY A 134 23.33 0.81 -4.93
C GLY A 134 22.06 1.61 -5.19
N TYR A 135 21.29 1.91 -4.14
CA TYR A 135 20.09 2.75 -4.25
C TYR A 135 20.42 4.19 -4.67
N LEU A 136 21.50 4.75 -4.14
CA LEU A 136 21.96 6.11 -4.47
C LEU A 136 22.55 6.20 -5.89
N SER A 137 23.25 5.16 -6.34
CA SER A 137 23.86 5.12 -7.69
C SER A 137 22.93 4.59 -8.79
N GLY A 138 21.89 3.85 -8.42
CA GLY A 138 21.08 3.02 -9.33
C GLY A 138 19.58 3.28 -9.31
N PHE A 139 19.07 4.37 -8.73
CA PHE A 139 17.62 4.64 -8.72
C PHE A 139 16.99 4.76 -10.13
N SER A 140 17.83 4.96 -11.16
CA SER A 140 17.45 4.99 -12.58
C SER A 140 17.55 3.64 -13.28
N ASP A 141 18.09 2.62 -12.60
CA ASP A 141 18.18 1.24 -13.09
C ASP A 141 16.96 0.44 -12.61
N ALA A 142 16.06 0.13 -13.54
CA ALA A 142 14.84 -0.60 -13.25
C ALA A 142 15.12 -2.04 -12.78
N GLU A 143 16.22 -2.67 -13.23
CA GLU A 143 16.57 -4.04 -12.86
C GLU A 143 17.01 -4.12 -11.39
N TYR A 144 17.84 -3.17 -10.95
CA TYR A 144 18.26 -3.09 -9.53
C TYR A 144 17.07 -2.88 -8.59
N MET A 145 16.11 -2.03 -9.00
CA MET A 145 14.91 -1.74 -8.23
C MET A 145 13.98 -2.96 -8.08
N ASP A 146 14.00 -3.87 -9.05
CA ASP A 146 13.21 -5.10 -9.00
C ASP A 146 13.77 -6.14 -8.04
N ASP A 147 15.10 -6.19 -7.88
CA ASP A 147 15.79 -7.12 -6.98
C ASP A 147 15.71 -6.73 -5.49
N LEU A 148 15.26 -5.51 -5.18
CA LEU A 148 15.09 -5.10 -3.78
C LEU A 148 14.09 -6.00 -3.05
N PRO A 149 14.40 -6.40 -1.79
CA PRO A 149 13.49 -7.17 -0.97
C PRO A 149 12.12 -6.50 -0.82
N ALA A 150 11.09 -7.30 -0.57
CA ALA A 150 9.76 -6.80 -0.27
C ALA A 150 9.59 -6.55 1.23
N HIS A 151 8.95 -5.45 1.58
CA HIS A 151 8.38 -5.20 2.91
C HIS A 151 6.86 -5.10 2.80
N PHE A 152 6.14 -5.44 3.86
CA PHE A 152 4.68 -5.43 3.86
C PHE A 152 4.15 -4.61 5.04
N ILE A 153 3.22 -3.70 4.77
CA ILE A 153 2.49 -2.96 5.80
C ILE A 153 0.98 -3.20 5.68
N THR A 154 0.27 -3.16 6.81
CA THR A 154 -1.20 -3.27 6.79
C THR A 154 -1.84 -1.92 6.50
N VAL A 155 -2.78 -1.88 5.55
CA VAL A 155 -3.54 -0.68 5.18
C VAL A 155 -5.02 -1.01 5.07
N ASN A 156 -5.88 0.01 5.22
CA ASN A 156 -7.34 -0.17 5.16
C ASN A 156 -7.95 0.31 3.83
N GLU A 157 -7.13 0.88 2.94
CA GLU A 157 -7.53 1.38 1.64
C GLU A 157 -6.37 1.28 0.64
N PHE A 158 -6.69 1.38 -0.65
CA PHE A 158 -5.67 1.44 -1.71
C PHE A 158 -5.05 2.83 -1.77
N HIS A 159 -3.84 2.95 -1.25
CA HIS A 159 -3.11 4.21 -1.31
C HIS A 159 -2.53 4.47 -2.69
N LYS A 160 -2.55 5.75 -3.10
CA LYS A 160 -1.96 6.22 -4.37
C LYS A 160 -0.62 6.90 -4.14
N GLY A 161 0.28 6.77 -5.10
CA GLY A 161 1.62 7.38 -5.09
C GLY A 161 2.71 6.35 -4.83
N VAL A 162 3.98 6.76 -4.87
CA VAL A 162 5.09 5.82 -4.68
C VAL A 162 5.36 5.64 -3.19
N TYR A 163 5.44 4.39 -2.74
CA TYR A 163 5.86 4.06 -1.38
C TYR A 163 7.19 3.30 -1.40
N ARG A 164 7.98 3.49 -0.35
CA ARG A 164 9.26 2.80 -0.17
C ARG A 164 9.53 2.57 1.30
N SER A 165 10.19 1.46 1.59
CA SER A 165 10.60 1.12 2.94
C SER A 165 12.11 1.22 3.06
N PHE A 166 12.59 1.64 4.23
CA PHE A 166 14.00 1.85 4.51
C PHE A 166 14.35 1.25 5.86
N GLU A 167 15.44 0.48 5.89
CA GLU A 167 16.01 -0.01 7.13
C GLU A 167 16.76 1.12 7.85
N VAL A 168 16.37 1.34 9.11
CA VAL A 168 16.97 2.33 10.00
C VAL A 168 18.33 1.81 10.46
N SER A 169 19.34 2.67 10.44
CA SER A 169 20.67 2.37 10.95
C SER A 169 21.12 3.49 11.90
N GLY A 170 21.68 3.10 13.03
CA GLY A 170 22.19 3.95 14.09
C GLY A 170 21.14 4.48 15.07
N GLU A 171 21.61 5.25 16.05
CA GLU A 171 20.82 5.63 17.24
C GLU A 171 20.32 7.08 17.22
N SER A 172 20.48 7.79 16.11
CA SER A 172 20.14 9.22 16.02
C SER A 172 18.65 9.52 16.24
N MET A 173 17.78 8.52 16.08
CA MET A 173 16.34 8.64 16.31
C MET A 173 15.86 7.89 17.57
N THR A 174 16.80 7.47 18.43
CA THR A 174 16.54 6.82 19.71
C THR A 174 16.63 7.84 20.84
N ASP A 175 15.51 8.08 21.52
CA ASP A 175 15.40 8.97 22.68
C ASP A 175 14.91 8.25 23.96
N GLY A 176 14.72 6.92 23.88
CA GLY A 176 14.26 6.09 24.99
C GLY A 176 12.75 6.15 25.24
N THR A 177 12.00 6.83 24.38
CA THR A 177 10.53 6.90 24.45
C THR A 177 9.87 5.98 23.43
N ASP A 178 8.55 5.78 23.55
CA ASP A 178 7.75 5.04 22.55
C ASP A 178 7.79 5.67 21.15
N ALA A 179 8.22 6.93 21.04
CA ALA A 179 8.39 7.63 19.78
C ALA A 179 9.71 7.27 19.07
N SER A 180 10.65 6.62 19.74
CA SER A 180 11.94 6.25 19.18
C SER A 180 11.80 5.43 17.91
N VAL A 181 12.64 5.75 16.93
CA VAL A 181 12.88 4.93 15.73
C VAL A 181 14.23 4.26 15.93
N LEU A 182 14.22 2.96 16.22
CA LEU A 182 15.39 2.21 16.65
C LEU A 182 16.19 1.70 15.47
N ASP A 183 17.46 1.41 15.71
CA ASP A 183 18.30 0.65 14.80
C ASP A 183 17.62 -0.68 14.41
N GLY A 184 17.58 -0.99 13.12
CA GLY A 184 16.89 -2.16 12.58
C GLY A 184 15.36 -2.03 12.41
N ASP A 185 14.73 -0.93 12.87
CA ASP A 185 13.34 -0.65 12.50
C ASP A 185 13.22 -0.44 10.98
N ILE A 186 12.05 -0.73 10.42
CA ILE A 186 11.75 -0.46 9.01
C ILE A 186 10.75 0.68 8.94
N VAL A 187 11.15 1.81 8.36
CA VAL A 187 10.24 2.93 8.10
C VAL A 187 9.67 2.84 6.71
N THR A 188 8.36 3.01 6.56
CA THR A 188 7.70 3.09 5.26
C THR A 188 7.20 4.51 5.02
N GLY A 189 7.63 5.10 3.91
CA GLY A 189 7.31 6.46 3.55
C GLY A 189 6.61 6.58 2.20
N ARG A 190 5.82 7.65 2.04
CA ARG A 190 5.20 8.05 0.77
C ARG A 190 6.03 9.13 0.11
N LEU A 191 6.39 8.94 -1.15
CA LEU A 191 7.19 9.90 -1.92
C LEU A 191 6.42 11.21 -2.10
N ILE A 192 7.07 12.31 -1.76
CA ILE A 192 6.61 13.66 -2.09
C ILE A 192 7.19 14.03 -3.45
N LYS A 193 6.31 14.28 -4.43
CA LYS A 193 6.71 14.73 -5.76
C LYS A 193 7.51 16.04 -5.66
N ARG A 194 8.58 16.15 -6.46
CA ARG A 194 9.50 17.31 -6.46
C ARG A 194 8.78 18.64 -6.72
N GLU A 195 7.74 18.65 -7.54
CA GLU A 195 6.88 19.81 -7.80
C GLU A 195 6.22 20.40 -6.54
N LEU A 196 6.03 19.59 -5.49
CA LEU A 196 5.40 20.02 -4.23
C LEU A 196 6.41 20.59 -3.23
N TRP A 197 7.71 20.52 -3.50
CA TRP A 197 8.75 20.99 -2.57
C TRP A 197 8.81 22.51 -2.47
N GLN A 198 8.21 23.23 -3.42
CA GLN A 198 8.06 24.70 -3.39
C GLN A 198 6.96 25.17 -2.41
N SER A 199 6.49 24.30 -1.53
CA SER A 199 5.47 24.59 -0.53
C SER A 199 5.85 23.97 0.81
N LYS A 200 5.29 24.50 1.91
CA LYS A 200 5.56 23.98 3.25
C LYS A 200 5.11 22.53 3.36
N PHE A 201 6.03 21.67 3.77
CA PHE A 201 5.73 20.28 4.07
C PHE A 201 4.79 20.18 5.28
N HIS A 202 3.92 19.17 5.28
CA HIS A 202 2.93 18.96 6.34
C HIS A 202 3.56 18.33 7.61
N THR A 203 4.52 19.02 8.23
CA THR A 203 5.24 18.56 9.43
C THR A 203 4.34 18.41 10.66
N HIS A 204 3.20 19.10 10.69
CA HIS A 204 2.15 18.91 11.70
C HIS A 204 1.39 17.59 11.56
N LYS A 205 1.36 17.00 10.36
CA LYS A 205 0.67 15.74 10.06
C LYS A 205 1.62 14.55 10.09
N TYR A 206 2.85 14.74 9.65
CA TYR A 206 3.87 13.71 9.58
C TYR A 206 5.08 14.14 10.41
N ARG A 207 5.34 13.36 11.45
CA ARG A 207 6.44 13.63 12.39
C ARG A 207 7.81 13.32 11.77
N TYR A 208 7.94 12.15 11.15
CA TYR A 208 9.21 11.66 10.62
C TYR A 208 9.26 11.70 9.10
N TRP A 209 10.47 11.89 8.59
CA TRP A 209 10.77 12.08 7.18
C TRP A 209 11.99 11.26 6.80
N VAL A 210 11.94 10.67 5.60
CA VAL A 210 13.11 10.07 4.96
C VAL A 210 13.59 11.03 3.89
N ILE A 211 14.86 11.42 3.96
CA ILE A 211 15.53 12.29 3.00
C ILE A 211 16.60 11.44 2.32
N VAL A 212 16.47 11.24 1.01
CA VAL A 212 17.49 10.58 0.20
C VAL A 212 18.40 11.66 -0.35
N HIS A 213 19.53 11.85 0.30
CA HIS A 213 20.51 12.87 0.00
C HIS A 213 21.62 12.28 -0.89
N LYS A 214 22.08 13.05 -1.88
CA LYS A 214 23.04 12.58 -2.91
C LYS A 214 24.36 12.09 -2.33
N TYR A 215 24.84 12.75 -1.28
CA TYR A 215 26.17 12.50 -0.70
C TYR A 215 26.12 11.73 0.64
N GLU A 216 25.23 12.14 1.55
CA GLU A 216 25.05 11.52 2.87
C GLU A 216 24.17 10.26 2.88
N GLY A 217 23.45 9.99 1.78
CA GLY A 217 22.60 8.82 1.65
C GLY A 217 21.22 8.98 2.30
N VAL A 218 20.71 7.89 2.88
CA VAL A 218 19.35 7.85 3.43
C VAL A 218 19.35 8.35 4.88
N ILE A 219 18.70 9.49 5.10
CA ILE A 219 18.60 10.17 6.39
C ILE A 219 17.16 10.06 6.90
N ILE A 220 16.99 9.67 8.16
CA ILE A 220 15.68 9.63 8.83
C ILE A 220 15.70 10.60 10.01
N LYS A 221 14.85 11.65 9.95
CA LYS A 221 14.83 12.77 10.91
C LYS A 221 13.43 13.38 11.03
N GLU A 222 13.26 14.25 12.03
CA GLU A 222 12.19 15.26 12.01
C GLU A 222 12.63 16.45 11.15
N ILE A 223 11.67 17.13 10.51
CA ILE A 223 11.93 18.44 9.88
C ILE A 223 11.57 19.52 10.90
N ALA A 224 12.58 20.16 11.48
CA ALA A 224 12.41 21.24 12.44
C ALA A 224 12.01 22.56 11.76
N ASN A 225 12.56 22.82 10.57
CA ASN A 225 12.21 23.98 9.75
C ASN A 225 12.35 23.65 8.26
N HIS A 226 11.58 24.34 7.43
CA HIS A 226 11.70 24.29 5.97
C HIS A 226 11.67 25.73 5.44
N ASP A 227 12.82 26.27 5.06
CA ASP A 227 12.87 27.51 4.30
C ASP A 227 12.55 27.22 2.82
N VAL A 228 11.33 27.56 2.41
CA VAL A 228 10.84 27.31 1.05
C VAL A 228 11.52 28.23 0.04
N ALA A 229 11.87 29.46 0.44
CA ALA A 229 12.47 30.43 -0.48
C ALA A 229 13.95 30.09 -0.74
N GLY A 230 14.68 29.70 0.32
CA GLY A 230 16.06 29.22 0.22
C GLY A 230 16.20 27.76 -0.22
N GLY A 231 15.11 26.98 -0.18
CA GLY A 231 15.14 25.55 -0.48
C GLY A 231 15.95 24.75 0.55
N ILE A 232 15.86 25.11 1.84
CA ILE A 232 16.66 24.52 2.92
C ILE A 232 15.75 23.79 3.92
N LEU A 233 16.16 22.59 4.33
CA LEU A 233 15.55 21.86 5.45
C LEU A 233 16.50 21.84 6.64
N THR A 234 16.00 22.22 7.81
CA THR A 234 16.67 21.96 9.08
C THR A 234 16.16 20.64 9.63
N LEU A 235 17.04 19.64 9.69
CA LEU A 235 16.75 18.28 10.13
C LEU A 235 17.14 18.11 11.61
N ARG A 236 16.28 17.41 12.35
CA ARG A 236 16.44 17.17 13.79
C ARG A 236 16.41 15.69 14.11
N SER A 237 17.42 15.27 14.87
CA SER A 237 17.48 13.97 15.53
C SER A 237 16.55 13.95 16.75
N LEU A 238 15.85 12.84 17.00
CA LEU A 238 15.15 12.65 18.28
C LEU A 238 16.11 12.47 19.44
N ASN A 239 17.27 11.85 19.19
CA ASN A 239 18.27 11.62 20.21
C ASN A 239 18.66 12.94 20.91
N THR A 240 18.66 12.90 22.24
CA THR A 240 18.83 14.06 23.11
C THR A 240 20.30 14.50 23.24
N ASP A 241 21.26 13.64 22.88
CA ASP A 241 22.67 14.01 22.77
C ASP A 241 22.90 14.89 21.52
N LYS A 242 22.68 16.20 21.69
CA LYS A 242 22.89 17.20 20.63
C LYS A 242 24.35 17.51 20.34
N ILE A 243 25.28 16.99 21.13
CA ILE A 243 26.70 17.07 20.82
C ILE A 243 27.02 16.03 19.74
N LYS A 244 26.52 14.81 19.90
CA LYS A 244 26.72 13.72 18.93
C LYS A 244 25.78 13.81 17.72
N TYR A 245 24.54 14.26 17.94
CA TYR A 245 23.50 14.33 16.92
C TYR A 245 22.89 15.75 16.84
N PRO A 246 23.69 16.76 16.45
CA PRO A 246 23.21 18.12 16.31
C PRO A 246 22.13 18.21 15.22
N ASP A 247 21.31 19.26 15.31
CA ASP A 247 20.46 19.63 14.19
C ASP A 247 21.36 20.18 13.07
N PHE A 248 21.03 19.89 11.81
CA PHE A 248 21.82 20.30 10.66
C PHE A 248 20.93 20.66 9.47
N GLU A 249 21.48 21.40 8.52
CA GLU A 249 20.74 21.87 7.36
C GLU A 249 21.14 21.08 6.11
N VAL A 250 20.16 20.82 5.25
CA VAL A 250 20.37 20.26 3.92
C VAL A 250 19.70 21.11 2.86
N SER A 251 20.36 21.27 1.72
CA SER A 251 19.78 21.92 0.54
C SER A 251 18.89 20.92 -0.20
N LEU A 252 17.69 21.35 -0.61
CA LEU A 252 16.80 20.56 -1.46
C LEU A 252 17.41 20.26 -2.84
N ASP A 253 18.39 21.04 -3.28
CA ASP A 253 19.14 20.76 -4.52
C ASP A 253 20.01 19.51 -4.40
N ASP A 254 20.46 19.19 -3.18
CA ASP A 254 21.25 17.99 -2.87
C ASP A 254 20.40 16.78 -2.46
N VAL A 255 19.07 16.93 -2.54
CA VAL A 255 18.10 15.88 -2.23
C VAL A 255 17.52 15.30 -3.52
N ASP A 256 17.56 13.98 -3.63
CA ASP A 256 16.96 13.24 -4.74
C ASP A 256 15.48 12.91 -4.46
N GLN A 257 15.17 12.47 -3.24
CA GLN A 257 13.81 12.08 -2.85
C GLN A 257 13.50 12.44 -1.39
N ILE A 258 12.23 12.75 -1.15
CA ILE A 258 11.68 13.01 0.20
C ILE A 258 10.45 12.14 0.38
N PHE A 259 10.38 11.46 1.52
CA PHE A 259 9.21 10.68 1.90
C PHE A 259 8.67 11.16 3.25
N ASN A 260 7.36 11.34 3.34
CA ASN A 260 6.69 11.46 4.63
C ASN A 260 6.48 10.04 5.20
N VAL A 261 6.91 9.77 6.44
CA VAL A 261 6.75 8.44 7.05
C VAL A 261 5.28 8.21 7.40
N VAL A 262 4.77 7.03 7.06
CA VAL A 262 3.37 6.61 7.31
C VAL A 262 3.26 5.38 8.20
N ASP A 263 4.31 4.57 8.28
CA ASP A 263 4.36 3.36 9.09
C ASP A 263 5.80 3.11 9.58
N ILE A 264 5.92 2.56 10.79
CA ILE A 264 7.17 2.08 11.36
C ILE A 264 6.92 0.65 11.83
N SER A 265 7.61 -0.29 11.20
CA SER A 265 7.53 -1.71 11.50
C SER A 265 8.74 -2.12 12.35
N ARG A 266 8.49 -2.62 13.56
CA ARG A 266 9.52 -3.12 14.47
C ARG A 266 9.50 -4.64 14.52
N SER A 267 10.64 -5.26 14.25
CA SER A 267 10.80 -6.71 14.42
C SER A 267 10.89 -7.03 15.92
N LEU A 268 9.90 -7.78 16.43
CA LEU A 268 9.84 -8.31 17.80
C LEU A 268 10.50 -9.69 17.90
#